data_AF-A0A379WHH4-F1
#
_entry.id   AF-A0A379WHH4-F1
#
_cell.length_a   1.000
_cell.length_b   1.000
_cell.length_c   1.000
_cell.angle_alpha   90.00
_cell.angle_beta   90.00
_cell.angle_gamma   90.00
#
_symmetry.space_group_name_H-M   'P 1'
#
loop_
_entity.id
_entity.type
_entity.pdbx_description
1 polymer ?
#
loop_
_entity_poly.entity_id
_entity_poly.type
_entity_poly.pdbx_seq_one_letter_code
_entity_poly.pdbx_strand_id
1 'polypeptide(L)' 'MTTKRKPYVRPMTSTWWKKLPFYRFYMLREGTAVPAVWFSIELIFGLFALNTARNPGWDSSAFYKTRW' A
#
# COMPACT_ATOMS: atom_id res chain seq x y z
N MET A 1 -46.99 22.22 -10.95
CA MET A 1 -45.98 23.29 -10.79
C MET A 1 -44.59 22.67 -10.82
N THR A 2 -43.75 22.99 -11.80
CA THR A 2 -42.34 22.57 -11.84
C THR A 2 -41.46 23.62 -11.18
N THR A 3 -40.50 23.19 -10.36
CA THR A 3 -39.63 24.10 -9.59
C THR A 3 -38.62 24.80 -10.50
N LYS A 4 -38.46 26.13 -10.34
CA LYS A 4 -37.47 26.95 -11.07
C LYS A 4 -36.04 26.82 -10.53
N ARG A 5 -35.82 25.98 -9.51
CA ARG A 5 -34.52 25.87 -8.83
C ARG A 5 -33.47 25.24 -9.74
N LYS A 6 -32.30 25.86 -9.80
CA LYS A 6 -31.07 25.30 -10.39
C LYS A 6 -30.08 24.98 -9.27
N PRO A 7 -30.15 23.80 -8.65
CA PRO A 7 -29.26 23.44 -7.56
C PRO A 7 -27.81 23.39 -8.07
N TYR A 8 -26.93 24.11 -7.39
CA TYR A 8 -25.51 24.15 -7.70
C TYR A 8 -24.78 22.99 -7.02
N VAL A 9 -24.00 22.23 -7.79
CA VAL A 9 -23.16 21.15 -7.29
C VAL A 9 -21.71 21.60 -7.33
N ARG A 10 -21.04 21.60 -6.18
CA ARG A 10 -19.62 21.93 -6.10
C ARG A 10 -18.77 20.77 -6.61
N PRO A 11 -17.76 21.01 -7.46
CA PRO A 11 -16.83 19.96 -7.86
C PRO A 11 -15.91 19.59 -6.70
N MET A 12 -15.67 18.30 -6.51
CA MET A 12 -14.70 17.79 -5.55
C MET A 12 -13.43 17.35 -6.29
N THR A 13 -12.36 18.10 -6.14
CA THR A 13 -11.09 17.84 -6.86
C THR A 13 -10.32 16.71 -6.19
N SER A 14 -9.47 15.98 -6.95
CA SER A 14 -8.60 14.91 -6.41
C SER A 14 -7.65 15.37 -5.28
N THR A 15 -7.40 16.67 -5.22
CA THR A 15 -6.54 17.33 -4.22
C THR A 15 -7.29 17.84 -2.99
N TRP A 16 -8.56 17.45 -2.80
CA TRP A 16 -9.41 17.89 -1.69
C TRP A 16 -8.72 17.75 -0.32
N TRP A 17 -8.02 16.63 -0.10
CA TRP A 17 -7.38 16.30 1.17
C TRP A 17 -6.17 17.19 1.50
N LYS A 18 -5.63 17.92 0.52
CA LYS A 18 -4.50 18.84 0.74
C LYS A 18 -4.92 20.14 1.42
N LYS A 19 -6.21 20.47 1.47
CA LYS A 19 -6.68 21.79 1.94
C LYS A 19 -6.63 21.97 3.45
N LEU A 20 -6.94 20.95 4.24
CA LEU A 20 -6.91 21.03 5.71
C LEU A 20 -5.88 20.06 6.30
N PRO A 21 -5.16 20.46 7.36
CA PRO A 21 -4.17 19.59 8.00
C PRO A 21 -4.79 18.30 8.54
N PHE A 22 -6.03 18.34 9.02
CA PHE A 22 -6.76 17.14 9.47
C PHE A 22 -6.87 16.06 8.39
N TYR A 23 -7.24 16.44 7.16
CA TYR A 23 -7.35 15.49 6.05
C TYR A 23 -6.00 14.97 5.58
N ARG A 24 -4.92 15.74 5.77
CA ARG A 24 -3.56 15.27 5.50
C ARG A 24 -3.15 14.17 6.48
N PHE A 25 -3.43 14.33 7.77
CA PHE A 25 -3.16 13.28 8.76
C PHE A 25 -4.01 12.04 8.54
N TYR A 26 -5.25 12.20 8.08
CA TYR A 26 -6.08 11.08 7.63
C TYR A 26 -5.40 10.31 6.49
N MET A 27 -4.97 10.99 5.43
CA MET A 27 -4.30 10.32 4.30
C MET A 27 -2.95 9.71 4.70
N LEU A 28 -2.23 10.32 5.65
CA LEU A 28 -1.01 9.76 6.21
C LEU A 28 -1.27 8.47 6.99
N ARG A 29 -2.34 8.45 7.80
CA ARG A 29 -2.79 7.24 8.50
C ARG A 29 -3.13 6.13 7.51
N GLU A 30 -3.91 6.41 6.47
CA GLU A 30 -4.21 5.41 5.43
C GLU A 30 -2.93 4.97 4.68
N GLY A 31 -1.97 5.88 4.54
CA GLY A 31 -0.66 5.61 3.93
C GLY A 31 0.17 4.55 4.66
N THR A 32 -0.08 4.27 5.95
CA THR A 32 0.65 3.22 6.69
C THR A 32 0.36 1.82 6.15
N ALA A 33 -0.65 1.64 5.31
CA ALA A 33 -0.91 0.38 4.61
C ALA A 33 0.24 -0.03 3.69
N VAL A 34 0.95 0.93 3.07
CA VAL A 34 2.07 0.65 2.15
C VAL A 34 3.23 -0.06 2.86
N PRO A 35 3.83 0.49 3.94
CA PRO A 35 4.89 -0.21 4.66
C PRO A 35 4.41 -1.51 5.32
N ALA A 36 3.14 -1.59 5.75
CA ALA A 36 2.60 -2.82 6.32
C ALA A 36 2.56 -3.98 5.31
N VAL A 37 2.10 -3.70 4.08
CA VAL A 37 2.11 -4.69 3.00
C VAL A 37 3.55 -5.03 2.58
N TRP A 38 4.42 -4.04 2.50
CA TRP A 38 5.84 -4.26 2.21
C TRP A 38 6.48 -5.21 3.21
N PHE A 39 6.32 -4.95 4.51
CA PHE A 39 6.83 -5.81 5.56
C PHE A 39 6.23 -7.23 5.49
N SER A 40 4.95 -7.35 5.15
CA SER A 40 4.31 -8.66 4.95
C SER A 40 4.97 -9.45 3.82
N ILE A 41 5.38 -8.78 2.74
CA ILE A 41 6.13 -9.39 1.64
C ILE A 41 7.51 -9.85 2.11
N GLU A 42 8.22 -9.04 2.89
CA GLU A 42 9.51 -9.42 3.48
C GLU A 42 9.39 -10.67 4.37
N LEU A 43 8.32 -10.78 5.16
CA LEU A 43 8.05 -11.98 5.97
C LEU A 43 7.81 -13.22 5.11
N ILE A 44 7.11 -13.09 3.98
CA ILE A 44 6.90 -14.20 3.05
C ILE A 44 8.24 -14.64 2.46
N PHE A 45 9.09 -13.71 2.05
CA PHE A 45 10.44 -14.04 1.60
C PHE A 45 11.27 -14.73 2.69
N GLY A 46 11.20 -14.24 3.93
CA GLY A 46 11.86 -14.87 5.08
C GLY A 46 11.36 -16.31 5.34
N LEU A 47 10.05 -16.53 5.19
CA LEU A 47 9.45 -17.85 5.35
C LEU A 47 9.95 -18.85 4.29
N PHE A 48 10.01 -18.42 3.02
CA PHE A 48 10.55 -19.26 1.95
C PHE A 48 12.04 -19.53 2.15
N ALA A 49 12.83 -18.52 2.52
CA ALA A 49 14.25 -18.70 2.82
C ALA A 49 14.48 -19.72 3.95
N LEU A 50 13.63 -19.72 4.99
CA LEU A 50 13.70 -20.68 6.08
C LEU A 50 13.34 -22.11 5.65
N ASN A 51 12.30 -22.29 4.83
CA ASN A 51 11.91 -23.61 4.34
C ASN A 51 13.00 -24.22 3.44
N THR A 52 13.56 -23.41 2.55
CA THR A 52 14.64 -23.79 1.66
C THR A 52 15.90 -24.20 2.42
N ALA A 53 16.26 -23.49 3.50
CA ALA A 53 17.39 -23.88 4.34
C ALA A 53 17.24 -25.26 4.99
N ARG A 54 16.00 -25.75 5.19
CA ARG A 54 15.70 -27.06 5.77
C ARG A 54 15.65 -28.20 4.75
N ASN A 55 15.36 -27.91 3.48
CA ASN A 55 15.23 -28.90 2.40
C ASN A 55 16.15 -28.56 1.22
N PRO A 56 17.42 -29.00 1.24
CA PRO A 56 18.43 -28.63 0.24
C PRO A 56 18.17 -29.16 -1.19
N GLY A 57 17.13 -29.99 -1.40
CA GLY A 57 16.75 -30.50 -2.71
C GLY A 57 15.94 -29.51 -3.59
N TRP A 58 15.51 -28.38 -3.02
CA TRP A 58 14.94 -27.27 -3.77
C TRP A 58 16.09 -26.32 -4.15
N ASP A 59 16.62 -26.48 -5.37
CA ASP A 59 17.71 -25.66 -5.89
C ASP A 59 17.33 -24.18 -5.77
N SER A 60 18.07 -23.48 -4.92
CA SER A 60 17.80 -22.11 -4.51
C SER A 60 18.84 -21.15 -5.08
N SER A 61 19.54 -21.60 -6.14
CA SER A 61 20.64 -20.89 -6.82
C SER A 61 20.29 -19.51 -7.35
N ALA A 62 18.99 -19.20 -7.46
CA ALA A 62 18.50 -17.88 -7.79
C ALA A 62 18.49 -16.88 -6.62
N PHE A 63 18.34 -17.32 -5.36
CA PHE A 63 18.13 -16.41 -4.21
C PHE A 63 19.40 -16.04 -3.45
N TYR A 64 20.34 -16.99 -3.30
CA TYR A 64 21.60 -16.73 -2.58
C TYR A 64 22.71 -16.10 -3.44
N LYS A 65 22.51 -15.98 -4.76
CA LYS A 65 23.53 -15.48 -5.69
C LYS A 65 23.42 -13.97 -5.97
N THR A 66 22.49 -13.25 -5.34
CA THR A 66 22.24 -11.82 -5.59
C THR A 66 22.54 -10.93 -4.38
N ARG A 67 23.36 -11.40 -3.44
CA ARG A 67 23.86 -10.58 -2.34
C ARG A 67 25.37 -10.41 -2.48
N TRP A 68 25.72 -9.32 -3.16
CA TRP A 68 27.04 -8.81 -3.56
C TRP A 68 27.62 -9.40 -4.84
#